data_AF-A0A3B1J6L8-F1
#
_entry.id   AF-A0A3B1J6L8-F1
#
_cell.length_a   1.000
_cell.length_b   1.000
_cell.length_c   1.000
_cell.angle_alpha   90.00
_cell.angle_beta   90.00
_cell.angle_gamma   90.00
#
_symmetry.space_group_name_H-M   'P 1'
#
loop_
_entity.id
_entity.type
_entity.pdbx_description
1 polymer ?
#
loop_
_entity_poly.entity_id
_entity_poly.type
_entity_poly.pdbx_seq_one_letter_code
_entity_poly.pdbx_strand_id
1 'polypeptide(L)' 'MVAAHGVVVLHGLDRAVKNMDNIKATYAELSVLHSEKLHVDPDNFRVTLTIFSAEILEN' A
#
# COMPACT_ATOMS: atom_id res chain seq x y z
N MET A 1 3.39 17.72 2.16
CA MET A 1 2.62 17.06 1.08
C MET A 1 2.92 15.56 1.02
N VAL A 2 4.20 15.17 0.84
CA VAL A 2 4.62 13.74 0.81
C VAL A 2 4.39 13.02 2.14
N ALA A 3 4.82 13.59 3.27
CA ALA A 3 4.65 12.97 4.59
C ALA A 3 3.17 12.70 4.94
N ALA A 4 2.28 13.63 4.60
CA ALA A 4 0.84 13.44 4.79
C ALA A 4 0.29 12.29 3.94
N HIS A 5 0.77 12.13 2.71
CA HIS A 5 0.41 10.99 1.88
C HIS A 5 0.98 9.67 2.43
N GLY A 6 2.21 9.69 2.97
CA GLY A 6 2.81 8.55 3.65
C GLY A 6 1.94 8.02 4.79
N VAL A 7 1.33 8.90 5.59
CA VAL A 7 0.37 8.49 6.65
C VAL A 7 -0.84 7.76 6.06
N VAL A 8 -1.36 8.20 4.90
CA VAL A 8 -2.48 7.51 4.23
C VAL A 8 -2.07 6.10 3.76
N VAL A 9 -0.86 5.95 3.22
CA VAL A 9 -0.32 4.65 2.81
C VAL A 9 -0.15 3.71 4.01
N LEU A 10 0.34 4.22 5.14
CA LEU A 10 0.51 3.44 6.38
C LEU A 10 -0.84 3.00 6.97
N HIS A 11 -1.87 3.85 6.95
CA HIS A 11 -3.24 3.42 7.30
C HIS A 11 -3.78 2.36 6.33
N GLY A 12 -3.37 2.45 5.06
CA GLY A 12 -3.53 1.36 4.09
C GLY A 12 -2.98 0.06 4.66
N LEU A 13 -1.71 0.00 5.03
CA LEU A 13 -1.07 -1.21 5.57
C LEU A 13 -1.71 -1.72 6.87
N ASP A 14 -2.09 -0.84 7.81
CA ASP A 14 -2.83 -1.21 9.03
C ASP A 14 -4.15 -1.93 8.70
N ARG A 15 -4.87 -1.49 7.65
CA ARG A 15 -6.07 -2.18 7.17
C ARG A 15 -5.75 -3.60 6.66
N ALA A 16 -4.63 -3.83 5.98
CA ALA A 16 -4.23 -5.18 5.54
C ALA A 16 -4.05 -6.11 6.74
N VAL A 17 -3.33 -5.66 7.77
CA VAL A 17 -3.04 -6.45 8.97
C VAL A 17 -4.33 -6.83 9.71
N LYS A 18 -5.32 -5.94 9.74
CA LYS A 18 -6.64 -6.21 10.37
C LYS A 18 -7.55 -7.13 9.56
N ASN A 19 -7.24 -7.39 8.29
CA ASN A 19 -8.07 -8.18 7.36
C ASN A 19 -7.21 -9.24 6.62
N MET A 20 -6.25 -9.85 7.33
CA MET A 20 -5.24 -10.74 6.72
C MET A 20 -5.83 -11.94 5.96
N ASP A 21 -6.98 -12.43 6.39
CA ASP A 21 -7.73 -13.52 5.77
C ASP A 21 -8.51 -13.09 4.52
N ASN A 22 -8.81 -11.79 4.38
CA ASN A 22 -9.67 -11.26 3.34
C ASN A 22 -9.05 -10.10 2.51
N ILE A 23 -7.72 -10.01 2.47
CA ILE A 23 -6.95 -8.91 1.86
C ILE A 23 -7.44 -8.56 0.45
N LYS A 24 -7.72 -9.58 -0.39
CA LYS A 24 -8.16 -9.37 -1.78
C LYS A 24 -9.48 -8.60 -1.87
N ALA A 25 -10.48 -9.00 -1.08
CA ALA A 25 -11.76 -8.31 -1.08
C ALA A 25 -11.63 -6.92 -0.45
N THR A 26 -10.86 -6.80 0.64
CA THR A 26 -10.60 -5.54 1.34
C THR A 26 -9.98 -4.45 0.45
N TYR A 27 -9.17 -4.84 -0.55
CA TYR A 27 -8.52 -3.90 -1.46
C TYR A 27 -9.11 -3.85 -2.87
N ALA A 28 -10.21 -4.55 -3.17
CA ALA A 28 -10.75 -4.60 -4.53
C ALA A 28 -11.03 -3.20 -5.10
N GLU A 29 -11.71 -2.34 -4.33
CA GLU A 29 -11.98 -0.95 -4.75
C GLU A 29 -10.71 -0.11 -4.85
N LEU A 30 -9.76 -0.31 -3.94
CA LEU A 30 -8.49 0.42 -3.95
C LEU A 30 -7.65 0.03 -5.17
N SER A 31 -7.68 -1.24 -5.56
CA SER A 31 -7.03 -1.75 -6.77
C SER A 31 -7.58 -1.06 -8.00
N VAL A 32 -8.91 -0.99 -8.15
CA VAL A 32 -9.58 -0.31 -9.26
C VAL A 32 -9.21 1.17 -9.31
N LEU A 33 -9.19 1.85 -8.16
CA LEU A 33 -8.78 3.25 -8.09
C LEU A 33 -7.34 3.44 -8.62
N HIS A 34 -6.40 2.58 -8.19
CA HIS A 34 -5.01 2.70 -8.59
C HIS A 34 -4.78 2.34 -10.06
N SER A 35 -5.51 1.35 -10.60
CA SER A 35 -5.37 0.94 -12.00
C SER A 35 -6.09 1.88 -12.98
N GLU A 36 -7.36 2.19 -12.73
CA GLU A 36 -8.24 2.83 -13.73
C GLU A 36 -8.22 4.36 -13.65
N LYS A 37 -7.97 4.92 -12.47
CA LYS A 37 -7.98 6.38 -12.28
C LYS A 37 -6.59 6.95 -12.16
N LEU A 38 -5.75 6.32 -11.32
CA LEU A 38 -4.41 6.82 -11.05
C LEU A 38 -3.35 6.26 -12.00
N HIS A 39 -3.68 5.18 -12.74
CA HIS A 39 -2.78 4.51 -13.69
C HIS A 39 -1.40 4.19 -13.09
N VAL A 40 -1.39 3.75 -11.83
CA VAL A 40 -0.16 3.37 -11.13
C VAL A 40 0.28 2.00 -11.62
N ASP A 41 1.55 1.89 -12.04
CA ASP A 41 2.17 0.61 -12.36
C ASP A 41 2.17 -0.30 -11.11
N PRO A 42 1.60 -1.52 -11.18
CA PRO A 42 1.62 -2.47 -10.07
C PRO A 42 3.02 -2.76 -9.51
N ASP A 43 4.07 -2.66 -10.31
CA ASP A 43 5.46 -2.88 -9.85
C ASP A 43 5.93 -1.79 -8.87
N ASN A 44 5.34 -0.58 -8.91
CA ASN A 44 5.65 0.47 -7.93
C ASN A 44 5.30 0.04 -6.49
N PHE A 45 4.29 -0.82 -6.30
CA PHE A 45 3.96 -1.33 -4.96
C PHE A 45 5.02 -2.30 -4.44
N ARG A 46 5.66 -3.08 -5.32
CA ARG A 46 6.75 -3.98 -4.95
C ARG A 46 7.97 -3.19 -4.51
N VAL A 47 8.36 -2.17 -5.28
CA VAL A 47 9.48 -1.29 -4.95
C VAL A 47 9.22 -0.55 -3.63
N THR A 48 8.02 0.03 -3.47
CA THR A 48 7.65 0.75 -2.25
C THR A 48 7.69 -0.15 -1.01
N LEU A 49 7.15 -1.37 -1.10
CA LEU A 49 7.17 -2.32 0.03
C LEU A 49 8.60 -2.80 0.34
N THR A 50 9.43 -2.98 -0.69
CA THR A 50 10.82 -3.43 -0.52
C THR A 50 11.64 -2.37 0.22
N ILE A 51 11.55 -1.10 -0.20
CA ILE A 51 12.25 0.02 0.46
C ILE A 51 11.76 0.17 1.90
N PHE A 52 10.44 0.12 2.11
CA PHE A 52 9.87 0.20 3.46
C PHE A 52 10.35 -0.92 4.39
N SER A 53 10.43 -2.16 3.86
CA SER A 53 10.89 -3.31 4.65
C SER A 53 12.37 -3.20 5.02
N ALA A 54 13.21 -2.68 4.11
CA ALA A 54 14.62 -2.43 4.39
C ALA A 54 14.78 -1.41 5.53
N GLU A 55 14.04 -0.31 5.49
CA GLU A 55 14.10 0.74 6.51
C GLU A 55 13.64 0.28 7.90
N ILE A 56 12.64 -0.63 7.98
CA ILE A 56 12.22 -1.22 9.26
C ILE A 56 13.27 -2.18 9.83
N LEU A 57 13.97 -2.94 8.99
CA LEU A 57 14.95 -3.94 9.44
C LEU A 57 16.31 -3.34 9.80
N GLU A 58 16.60 -2.13 9.31
CA GLU A 58 17.83 -1.39 9.60
C GLU A 58 17.76 -0.60 10.93
N ASN A 59 16.64 -0.65 11.67
CA ASN A 59 16.42 0.09 12.92
C ASN A 59 16.13 -0.79 14.14
#